data_AF-A0A2V5M7Z3-F1
#
_entry.id   AF-A0A2V5M7Z3-F1
#
_cell.length_a   1.000
_cell.length_b   1.000
_cell.length_c   1.000
_cell.angle_alpha   90.00
_cell.angle_beta   90.00
_cell.angle_gamma   90.00
#
_symmetry.space_group_name_H-M   'P 1'
#
loop_
_entity.id
_entity.type
_entity.pdbx_description
1 polymer ?
#
loop_
_entity_poly.entity_id
_entity_poly.type
_entity_poly.pdbx_seq_one_letter_code
_entity_poly.pdbx_strand_id
1 'polypeptide(L)' 'MNMRVVDLKIEDIAFGGKGVAREQGKAVFVPYTVESELVSAEIVREKKQFAEAELVEVKQASPDRVEPQCPYFGRCGGCA' A
#
# COMPACT_ATOMS: atom_id res chain seq x y z
N MET A 1 -1.07 -19.83 -6.76
CA MET A 1 -1.13 -18.48 -6.18
C MET A 1 -0.81 -17.53 -7.31
N ASN A 2 -1.81 -16.85 -7.86
CA ASN A 2 -1.56 -15.92 -8.97
C ASN A 2 -1.13 -14.58 -8.36
N MET A 3 0.18 -14.42 -8.22
CA MET A 3 0.81 -13.14 -7.97
C MET A 3 0.54 -12.23 -9.17
N ARG A 4 -0.20 -11.14 -8.94
CA ARG A 4 -0.54 -10.16 -9.97
C ARG A 4 -0.25 -8.76 -9.47
N VAL A 5 0.40 -7.96 -10.31
CA VAL A 5 0.67 -6.55 -10.06
C VAL A 5 -0.48 -5.72 -10.62
N VAL A 6 -0.95 -4.75 -9.84
CA VAL A 6 -2.08 -3.87 -10.17
C VAL A 6 -1.72 -2.43 -9.86
N ASP A 7 -2.24 -1.51 -10.67
CA ASP A 7 -2.11 -0.09 -10.43
C ASP A 7 -3.26 0.38 -9.56
N LEU A 8 -2.94 0.96 -8.41
CA LEU A 8 -3.89 1.36 -7.38
C LEU A 8 -3.71 2.84 -7.05
N LYS A 9 -4.83 3.54 -6.94
CA LYS A 9 -4.87 4.86 -6.31
C LYS A 9 -5.17 4.68 -4.84
N ILE A 10 -4.32 5.23 -3.97
CA ILE A 10 -4.53 5.21 -2.53
C ILE A 10 -5.55 6.30 -2.18
N GLU A 11 -6.64 5.90 -1.53
CA GLU A 11 -7.79 6.75 -1.23
C GLU A 11 -7.87 7.15 0.25
N ASP A 12 -7.30 6.34 1.15
CA ASP A 12 -7.41 6.51 2.60
C ASP A 12 -6.28 5.75 3.33
N ILE A 13 -6.16 5.92 4.65
CA ILE A 13 -5.23 5.21 5.53
C ILE A 13 -6.00 4.42 6.59
N ALA A 14 -5.80 3.11 6.60
CA ALA A 14 -6.36 2.23 7.62
C ALA A 14 -5.59 2.32 8.94
N PHE A 15 -6.26 1.93 10.03
CA PHE A 15 -5.63 1.73 11.33
C PHE A 15 -4.41 0.80 11.21
N GLY A 16 -3.26 1.25 11.70
CA GLY A 16 -1.96 0.57 11.53
C GLY A 16 -1.12 1.08 10.35
N GLY A 17 -1.51 2.18 9.71
CA GLY A 17 -0.66 2.92 8.76
C GLY A 17 -0.62 2.36 7.34
N LYS A 18 -1.56 1.48 6.97
CA LYS A 18 -1.63 0.93 5.61
C LYS A 18 -2.52 1.81 4.74
N GLY A 19 -2.06 2.13 3.54
CA GLY A 19 -2.90 2.72 2.51
C GLY A 19 -4.03 1.78 2.12
N VAL A 20 -5.16 2.38 1.79
CA VAL A 20 -6.38 1.70 1.33
C VAL A 20 -6.66 2.14 -0.09
N ALA A 21 -6.73 1.17 -0.99
CA ALA A 21 -7.25 1.35 -2.33
C ALA A 21 -8.47 0.45 -2.54
N ARG A 22 -9.17 0.66 -3.64
CA ARG A 22 -10.26 -0.22 -4.07
C ARG A 22 -9.95 -0.84 -5.42
N GLU A 23 -10.12 -2.16 -5.49
CA GLU A 23 -9.97 -2.91 -6.73
C GLU A 23 -11.11 -3.92 -6.83
N GLN A 24 -11.84 -3.90 -7.96
CA GLN A 24 -12.97 -4.82 -8.21
C GLN A 24 -14.00 -4.86 -7.04
N GLY A 25 -14.23 -3.72 -6.39
CA GLY A 25 -15.15 -3.60 -5.27
C GLY A 25 -14.63 -4.13 -3.92
N LYS A 26 -13.38 -4.58 -3.85
CA LYS A 26 -12.71 -5.00 -2.61
C LYS A 26 -11.74 -3.92 -2.13
N ALA A 27 -11.61 -3.77 -0.82
CA ALA A 27 -10.53 -3.01 -0.23
C ALA A 27 -9.20 -3.74 -0.44
N VAL A 28 -8.16 -3.00 -0.81
CA VAL A 28 -6.79 -3.49 -0.94
C VAL A 28 -5.91 -2.71 0.01
N PHE A 29 -5.28 -3.40 0.95
CA PHE A 29 -4.39 -2.79 1.93
C PHE A 29 -2.94 -2.85 1.44
N VAL A 30 -2.29 -1.69 1.36
CA VAL A 30 -0.92 -1.53 0.84
C VAL A 30 -0.06 -0.82 1.89
N PRO A 31 0.94 -1.46 2.51
CA PRO A 31 1.82 -0.81 3.47
C PRO A 31 2.72 0.24 2.77
N TYR A 32 3.26 1.18 3.55
CA TYR A 32 4.24 2.19 3.10
C TYR A 32 3.74 3.13 2.00
N THR A 33 2.43 3.40 2.01
CA THR A 33 1.77 4.31 1.08
C THR A 33 0.93 5.34 1.83
N VAL A 34 0.71 6.48 1.21
CA VAL A 34 -0.10 7.59 1.76
C VAL A 34 -1.21 7.99 0.78
N GLU A 35 -2.18 8.77 1.25
CA GLU A 35 -3.29 9.24 0.42
C GLU A 35 -2.81 9.97 -0.84
N SER A 36 -3.60 9.86 -1.91
CA SER A 36 -3.36 10.49 -3.21
C SER A 36 -2.18 9.93 -4.03
N GLU A 37 -1.55 8.85 -3.59
CA GLU A 37 -0.54 8.16 -4.39
C GLU A 37 -1.13 7.29 -5.50
N LEU A 38 -0.44 7.23 -6.64
CA LEU A 38 -0.62 6.16 -7.62
C LEU A 38 0.53 5.18 -7.46
N VAL A 39 0.23 3.92 -7.20
CA VAL A 39 1.23 2.87 -6.92
C VAL A 39 1.01 1.65 -7.79
N SER A 40 2.08 0.93 -8.10
CA SER A 40 1.99 -0.48 -8.48
C SER A 40 2.14 -1.33 -7.22
N ALA A 41 1.19 -2.24 -7.02
CA ALA A 41 1.17 -3.13 -5.86
C ALA A 41 0.96 -4.58 -6.31
N GLU A 42 1.65 -5.51 -5.66
CA GLU A 42 1.53 -6.93 -5.90
C GLU A 42 0.52 -7.55 -4.92
N ILE A 43 -0.54 -8.18 -5.42
CA ILE A 43 -1.50 -8.88 -4.57
C ILE A 43 -0.84 -10.16 -4.03
N VAL A 44 -0.48 -10.13 -2.74
CA VAL A 44 0.14 -11.27 -2.04
C VAL A 44 -0.87 -12.15 -1.34
N ARG A 45 -2.06 -11.62 -1.01
CA ARG A 45 -3.14 -12.39 -0.38
C ARG A 45 -4.50 -11.85 -0.77
N GLU A 46 -5.35 -12.73 -1.29
CA GLU A 46 -6.73 -12.40 -1.60
C GLU A 46 -7.71 -13.12 -0.66
N LYS A 47 -8.67 -12.38 -0.10
CA LYS A 47 -9.76 -12.90 0.71
C LYS A 47 -11.10 -12.55 0.08
N LYS A 48 -12.19 -13.04 0.68
CA LYS A 48 -13.55 -12.82 0.19
C LYS A 48 -13.94 -11.33 0.17
N GLN A 49 -13.53 -10.56 1.20
CA GLN A 49 -13.93 -9.17 1.39
C GLN A 49 -12.83 -8.14 1.08
N PHE A 50 -11.57 -8.56 1.08
CA PHE A 50 -10.43 -7.66 0.88
C PHE A 50 -9.22 -8.40 0.32
N ALA A 51 -8.21 -7.64 -0.10
CA ALA A 51 -6.90 -8.15 -0.44
C ALA A 51 -5.80 -7.42 0.35
N GLU A 52 -4.67 -8.09 0.53
CA GLU A 52 -3.44 -7.53 1.05
C GLU A 52 -2.43 -7.52 -0.10
N ALA A 53 -1.72 -6.41 -0.26
CA ALA A 53 -0.75 -6.22 -1.31
C ALA A 53 0.57 -5.67 -0.75
N GLU A 54 1.66 -5.89 -1.47
CA GLU A 54 2.95 -5.26 -1.20
C GLU A 54 3.22 -4.15 -2.21
N LEU A 55 3.78 -3.03 -1.75
CA LEU A 55 4.17 -1.93 -2.61
C LEU A 55 5.34 -2.36 -3.49
N VAL A 56 5.16 -2.28 -4.82
CA VAL A 56 6.23 -2.52 -5.80
C VAL A 56 6.90 -1.20 -6.16
N GLU A 57 6.11 -0.19 -6.51
CA GLU A 57 6.59 1.11 -6.96
C GLU A 57 5.58 2.22 -6.69
N VAL A 58 6.06 3.41 -6.32
CA VAL A 58 5.25 4.64 -6.29
C VAL A 58 5.38 5.32 -7.65
N LYS A 59 4.33 5.23 -8.47
CA LYS A 59 4.28 5.83 -9.81
C LYS A 59 4.07 7.33 -9.77
N GLN A 60 3.26 7.80 -8.81
CA GLN A 60 3.07 9.22 -8.53
C GLN A 60 3.02 9.40 -7.01
N ALA A 61 4.00 10.15 -6.49
CA ALA A 61 4.10 10.44 -5.07
C ALA A 61 3.09 11.50 -4.66
N SER A 62 2.58 11.36 -3.44
CA SER A 62 1.75 12.36 -2.79
C SER A 62 2.60 13.56 -2.35
N PRO A 63 2.06 14.79 -2.33
CA PRO A 63 2.73 15.94 -1.72
C PRO A 63 3.09 15.73 -0.24
N ASP A 64 2.34 14.84 0.44
CA ASP A 64 2.53 14.54 1.86
C ASP A 64 3.55 13.40 2.09
N ARG A 65 4.09 12.79 1.03
CA ARG A 65 5.13 11.75 1.17
C ARG A 65 6.39 12.38 1.75
N VAL A 66 6.91 11.74 2.80
CA VAL A 66 8.22 12.06 3.38
C VAL A 66 9.16 10.87 3.27
N GLU A 67 10.46 11.16 3.15
CA GLU A 67 11.48 10.12 3.30
C GLU A 67 11.57 9.71 4.78
N PRO A 68 11.52 8.41 5.10
CA PRO A 68 11.68 7.94 6.47
C PRO A 68 13.05 8.33 7.03
N GLN A 69 13.06 9.01 8.19
CA GLN A 69 14.31 9.43 8.84
C GLN A 69 15.06 8.27 9.51
N CYS A 70 14.37 7.17 9.80
CA CYS A 70 14.96 6.00 10.46
C CYS A 70 15.59 5.05 9.42
N PRO A 71 16.89 4.74 9.51
CA PRO A 71 17.55 3.81 8.58
C PRO A 71 17.04 2.35 8.71
N TYR A 72 16.30 2.04 9.76
CA TYR A 72 15.69 0.73 10.00
C TYR A 72 14.22 0.66 9.59
N PHE A 73 13.66 1.73 9.03
CA PHE A 73 12.28 1.77 8.55
C PHE A 73 12.01 0.60 7.58
N GLY A 74 10.86 -0.05 7.74
CA GLY A 74 10.48 -1.25 6.99
C GLY A 74 11.18 -2.55 7.42
N ARG A 75 12.12 -2.53 8.38
CA ARG A 75 12.84 -3.72 8.85
C ARG A 75 12.60 -4.04 10.33
N CYS A 76 12.62 -3.03 11.21
CA CYS A 76 12.52 -3.27 12.67
C CYS A 76 11.08 -3.38 13.19
N GLY A 77 10.08 -2.96 12.41
CA GLY A 77 8.66 -3.01 12.78
C GLY A 77 8.20 -1.95 13.80
N GLY A 78 9.08 -1.04 14.25
CA GLY A 78 8.73 0.01 15.20
C GLY A 78 7.97 1.20 14.61
N CYS A 79 8.06 1.42 13.29
CA CYS A 79 7.36 2.47 12.57
C CYS A 79 6.71 1.86 11.32
N ALA A 80 5.57 2.42 10.92
CA ALA A 80 4.76 2.01 9.77
C ALA A 80 4.38 3.25 8.95
#